data_AF-A0A150T9W8-F1
#
_entry.id   AF-A0A150T9W8-F1
#
_cell.length_a   1.000
_cell.length_b   1.000
_cell.length_c   1.000
_cell.angle_alpha   90.00
_cell.angle_beta   90.00
_cell.angle_gamma   90.00
#
_symmetry.space_group_name_H-M   'P 1'
#
loop_
_entity.id
_entity.type
_entity.pdbx_description
1 polymer ?
#
loop_
_entity_poly.entity_id
_entity_poly.type
_entity_poly.pdbx_seq_one_letter_code
_entity_poly.pdbx_strand_id
1 'polypeptide(L)' 'MGAPASVGAPAEGAPMPARLAELEKKSIEDALAAEGNNQTRAAKRLGISRRALLYKLDKYNLRR' A
#
# COMPACT_ATOMS: atom_id res chain seq x y z
N MET A 1 22.24 13.80 5.22
CA MET A 1 21.55 12.52 4.96
C MET A 1 20.12 12.82 4.56
N GLY A 2 19.77 12.62 3.30
CA GLY A 2 18.41 12.79 2.81
C GLY A 2 18.29 11.98 1.54
N ALA A 3 17.80 10.75 1.67
CA ALA A 3 17.49 9.93 0.51
C ALA A 3 16.22 10.50 -0.15
N PRO A 4 16.24 10.92 -1.42
CA PRO A 4 15.01 11.15 -2.14
C PRO A 4 14.36 9.78 -2.41
N ALA A 5 13.21 9.54 -1.79
CA ALA A 5 12.35 8.43 -2.14
C ALA A 5 12.04 8.53 -3.64
N SER A 6 12.55 7.59 -4.42
CA SER A 6 12.26 7.44 -5.83
C SER A 6 10.75 7.18 -5.98
N VAL A 7 9.99 8.24 -6.27
CA VAL A 7 8.63 8.12 -6.80
C VAL A 7 8.80 7.67 -8.25
N GLY A 8 8.87 6.35 -8.43
CA GLY A 8 8.67 5.74 -9.74
C GLY A 8 7.26 6.10 -10.21
N ALA A 9 7.18 7.04 -11.15
CA ALA A 9 5.96 7.38 -11.87
C ALA A 9 5.41 6.10 -12.53
N PRO A 10 4.10 5.82 -12.41
CA PRO A 10 3.52 4.61 -12.99
C PRO A 10 3.54 4.74 -14.51
N ALA A 11 4.19 3.78 -15.17
CA ALA A 11 4.35 3.69 -16.62
C ALA A 11 3.05 4.06 -17.36
N GLU A 12 3.16 5.02 -18.27
CA GLU A 12 2.17 5.39 -19.28
C GLU A 12 1.93 4.19 -20.20
N GLY A 13 0.94 3.36 -19.87
CA GLY A 13 0.53 2.25 -20.74
C GLY A 13 -0.23 1.09 -20.08
N ALA A 14 -0.29 1.02 -18.74
CA ALA A 14 -1.05 -0.04 -18.08
C ALA A 14 -2.58 0.20 -18.15
N PRO A 15 -3.41 -0.83 -18.35
CA PRO A 15 -4.86 -0.69 -18.31
C PRO A 15 -5.29 -0.10 -16.97
N MET A 16 -6.22 0.85 -16.97
CA MET A 16 -6.74 1.56 -15.77
C MET A 16 -6.87 0.71 -14.48
N PRO A 17 -7.39 -0.55 -14.51
CA PRO A 17 -7.44 -1.39 -13.31
C PRO A 17 -6.07 -1.71 -12.67
N ALA A 18 -5.00 -1.83 -13.47
CA ALA A 18 -3.66 -2.12 -12.96
C ALA A 18 -3.06 -0.91 -12.21
N ARG A 19 -3.27 0.32 -12.71
CA ARG A 19 -2.81 1.54 -12.04
C ARG A 19 -3.47 1.75 -10.68
N LEU A 20 -4.77 1.47 -10.58
CA LEU A 20 -5.50 1.54 -9.31
C LEU A 20 -4.95 0.51 -8.30
N ALA A 21 -4.62 -0.70 -8.76
CA ALA A 21 -4.03 -1.73 -7.91
C ALA A 21 -2.65 -1.32 -7.37
N GLU A 22 -1.81 -0.69 -8.19
CA GLU A 22 -0.50 -0.19 -7.74
C GLU A 22 -0.61 0.97 -6.75
N LEU A 23 -1.54 1.90 -6.97
CA LEU A 23 -1.80 2.99 -6.03
C LEU A 23 -2.32 2.47 -4.69
N GLU A 24 -3.23 1.49 -4.74
CA GLU A 24 -3.74 0.83 -3.53
C GLU A 24 -2.61 0.11 -2.77
N LYS A 25 -1.76 -0.63 -3.49
CA LYS A 25 -0.59 -1.30 -2.91
C LYS A 25 0.35 -0.31 -2.23
N LYS A 26 0.72 0.78 -2.92
CA LYS A 26 1.57 1.85 -2.36
C LYS A 26 0.97 2.48 -1.11
N SER A 27 -0.35 2.72 -1.11
CA SER A 27 -1.05 3.29 0.04
C SER A 27 -0.98 2.36 1.27
N ILE A 28 -1.10 1.05 1.05
CA ILE A 28 -0.96 0.05 2.12
C ILE A 28 0.46 0.00 2.66
N GLU A 29 1.46 0.02 1.78
CA GLU A 29 2.87 0.01 2.15
C GLU A 29 3.27 1.26 2.94
N ASP A 30 2.80 2.44 2.53
CA ASP A 30 3.02 3.71 3.24
C ASP A 30 2.38 3.70 4.63
N ALA A 31 1.12 3.26 4.73
CA ALA A 31 0.43 3.17 6.01
C ALA A 31 1.10 2.18 6.96
N LEU A 32 1.61 1.05 6.45
CA LEU A 32 2.38 0.10 7.25
C LEU A 32 3.72 0.70 7.70
N ALA A 33 4.43 1.38 6.80
CA ALA A 33 5.71 2.00 7.14
C ALA A 33 5.55 3.11 8.20
N ALA A 34 4.54 3.97 8.03
CA ALA A 34 4.24 5.06 8.96
C ALA A 34 3.85 4.56 10.37
N GLU A 35 3.21 3.40 10.46
CA GLU A 35 2.75 2.80 11.73
C GLU A 35 3.70 1.70 12.24
N GLY A 36 4.90 1.56 11.68
CA GLY A 36 5.90 0.59 12.13
C GLY A 36 5.48 -0.88 11.95
N ASN A 37 4.86 -1.20 10.83
CA ASN A 37 4.24 -2.50 10.50
C ASN A 37 3.06 -2.90 11.41
N ASN A 38 2.51 -1.97 12.19
CA ASN A 38 1.31 -2.25 12.97
C ASN A 38 0.06 -2.29 12.09
N GLN A 39 -0.32 -3.48 11.62
CA GLN A 39 -1.47 -3.70 10.74
C GLN A 39 -2.78 -3.11 11.28
N THR A 40 -3.00 -3.16 12.59
CA THR A 40 -4.24 -2.62 13.19
C THR A 40 -4.28 -1.10 13.10
N ARG A 41 -3.15 -0.43 13.32
CA ARG A 41 -3.06 1.03 13.18
C ARG A 41 -3.06 1.46 11.72
N ALA A 42 -2.36 0.74 10.84
CA ALA A 42 -2.37 0.98 9.41
C ALA A 42 -3.79 0.86 8.81
N ALA A 43 -4.56 -0.15 9.23
CA ALA A 43 -5.96 -0.29 8.81
C ALA A 43 -6.81 0.91 9.24
N LYS A 44 -6.68 1.35 10.50
CA LYS A 44 -7.36 2.55 11.01
C LYS A 44 -6.97 3.81 10.23
N ARG A 45 -5.68 3.97 9.91
CA ARG A 45 -5.15 5.09 9.12
C ARG A 45 -5.72 5.11 7.70
N LEU A 46 -5.87 3.95 7.08
CA LEU A 46 -6.47 3.78 5.76
C LEU A 46 -8.01 3.87 5.77
N GLY A 47 -8.65 4.00 6.95
CA GLY A 47 -10.11 4.05 7.06
C GLY A 47 -10.81 2.71 6.76
N ILE A 48 -10.10 1.59 6.88
CA ILE A 48 -10.62 0.25 6.59
C ILE A 48 -10.56 -0.67 7.81
N SER A 49 -11.39 -1.70 7.81
CA SER A 49 -11.33 -2.76 8.82
C SER A 49 -10.02 -3.56 8.71
N ARG A 50 -9.48 -4.04 9.84
CA ARG A 50 -8.30 -4.94 9.86
C ARG A 50 -8.46 -6.14 8.92
N ARG A 51 -9.66 -6.73 8.84
CA ARG A 51 -9.98 -7.84 7.92
C ARG A 51 -9.82 -7.44 6.46
N ALA A 52 -10.23 -6.23 6.08
CA ALA A 52 -10.08 -5.71 4.73
C ALA A 52 -8.60 -5.46 4.40
N LEU A 53 -7.81 -4.95 5.35
CA LEU A 53 -6.38 -4.83 5.19
C LEU A 53 -5.73 -6.20 4.95
N LEU A 54 -6.04 -7.20 5.77
CA LEU A 54 -5.51 -8.56 5.62
C LEU A 54 -5.82 -9.15 4.24
N TYR A 55 -7.05 -8.98 3.75
CA TYR A 55 -7.43 -9.44 2.41
C TYR A 55 -6.61 -8.74 1.31
N LYS A 56 -6.39 -7.42 1.43
CA LYS A 56 -5.55 -6.67 0.49
C LYS A 56 -4.08 -7.10 0.56
N LEU A 57 -3.57 -7.37 1.76
CA LEU A 57 -2.20 -7.88 1.94
C LEU A 57 -2.03 -9.26 1.30
N ASP A 58 -3.01 -10.14 1.43
CA ASP A 58 -3.03 -11.45 0.79
C ASP A 58 -3.10 -11.31 -0.74
N LYS A 59 -4.04 -10.49 -1.23
CA LYS A 59 -4.21 -10.17 -2.67
C LYS A 59 -2.92 -9.66 -3.32
N TYR A 60 -2.17 -8.82 -2.62
CA TYR A 60 -0.93 -8.23 -3.14
C TYR A 60 0.34 -9.00 -2.72
N ASN A 61 0.20 -10.16 -2.06
CA ASN A 61 1.32 -10.94 -1.52
C ASN A 61 2.28 -10.09 -0.66
N LEU A 62 1.73 -9.15 0.10
CA LEU A 62 2.44 -8.25 1.02
C LEU A 62 2.50 -8.81 2.46
N ARG A 63 1.98 -10.01 2.67
CA ARG A 63 1.97 -10.70 3.96
C ARG A 63 3.37 -11.28 4.20
N ARG A 64 4.11 -10.64 5.10
CA ARG A 64 5.43 -11.05 5.59
C ARG A 64 5.31 -11.49 7.04
#